data_AF-A0ABC9YSN7-F1
#
_entry.id   AF-A0ABC9YSN7-F1
#
_cell.length_a   1.000
_cell.length_b   1.000
_cell.length_c   1.000
_cell.angle_alpha   90.00
_cell.angle_beta   90.00
_cell.angle_gamma   90.00
#
_symmetry.space_group_name_H-M   'P 1'
#
loop_
_entity.id
_entity.type
_entity.pdbx_description
1 polymer ?
#
loop_
_entity_poly.entity_id
_entity_poly.type
_entity_poly.pdbx_seq_one_letter_code
_entity_poly.pdbx_strand_id
1 'polypeptide(L)'
;MEAVPTAPACAASRCESLSGVTDHGGSNSGGRDPRRPVGAGVPRSAGSTRRGRPTGPIYDPLGLYSDSGTSQTGPSVSPPQPVSSHQPLRARWDPTAPPADGPNRPRPDREAKKQSPLGRFVNTYGWRAYALPVLLVITIVVAVDALRHTGDSAAGLPGFGRLSEHTDKPSGIIGGAPKGDGKYAADLPSGAVPAGGPYTDTGKGTWHLVPGTTGQVGTGSEHVFNYTIEVEDGVDTASLGGDDAIGKMIDATLANPKSWTHDPRFAFHRVDTGNPDFRISFTSRDSTRKSCGCEIPVDSSCYNADLGRVLLSQVRWVRGALSDEGDVGSYRQYMINHEVGHAIGYHEHQPCETDGGLAPVMMQQTFGIKNNDIAKLDPEGVVPMDGKSCRFNPWPYPRG
;
A
#
# COMPACT_ATOMS: atom_id res chain seq x y z
N MET A 1 27.65 -38.44 -14.91
CA MET A 1 27.69 -37.05 -15.39
C MET A 1 26.36 -36.80 -16.08
N GLU A 2 25.33 -36.52 -15.29
CA GLU A 2 24.00 -36.18 -15.80
C GLU A 2 23.95 -34.67 -16.04
N ALA A 3 23.49 -34.31 -17.25
CA ALA A 3 23.38 -32.94 -17.69
C ALA A 3 22.26 -32.23 -16.89
N VAL A 4 22.62 -31.10 -16.29
CA VAL A 4 21.68 -30.16 -15.67
C VAL A 4 20.85 -29.51 -16.79
N PRO A 5 19.50 -29.51 -16.71
CA PRO A 5 18.68 -28.85 -17.72
C PRO A 5 18.80 -27.34 -17.58
N THR A 6 19.15 -26.68 -18.68
CA THR A 6 19.16 -25.23 -18.83
C THR A 6 17.74 -24.67 -18.68
N ALA A 7 17.57 -23.69 -17.79
CA ALA A 7 16.34 -22.90 -17.70
C ALA A 7 16.09 -22.16 -19.03
N PRO A 8 14.82 -21.95 -19.43
CA PRO A 8 14.52 -21.25 -20.67
C PRO A 8 14.95 -19.79 -20.53
N ALA A 9 15.92 -19.38 -21.35
CA ALA A 9 16.24 -17.98 -21.57
C ALA A 9 14.94 -17.25 -21.94
N CYS A 10 14.67 -16.13 -21.28
CA CYS A 10 13.66 -15.18 -21.75
C CYS A 10 13.99 -14.90 -23.23
N ALA A 11 13.08 -15.25 -24.14
CA ALA A 11 13.37 -15.23 -25.56
C ALA A 11 13.72 -13.79 -25.96
N ALA A 12 14.99 -13.54 -26.27
CA ALA A 12 15.50 -12.22 -26.68
C ALA A 12 14.66 -11.60 -27.80
N SER A 13 14.06 -12.44 -28.65
CA SER A 13 13.14 -12.04 -29.72
C SER A 13 11.86 -11.34 -29.26
N ARG A 14 11.37 -11.58 -28.03
CA ARG A 14 10.23 -10.82 -27.47
C ARG A 14 10.64 -9.44 -27.00
N CYS A 15 11.85 -9.27 -26.49
CA CYS A 15 12.35 -7.97 -26.02
C CYS A 15 12.73 -7.04 -27.18
N GLU A 16 13.28 -7.58 -28.28
CA GLU A 16 13.65 -6.84 -29.50
C GLU A 16 12.43 -6.27 -30.25
N SER A 17 11.27 -6.95 -30.20
CA SER A 17 10.04 -6.52 -30.88
C SER A 17 9.41 -5.25 -30.27
N LEU A 18 9.64 -4.99 -28.98
CA LEU A 18 9.04 -3.85 -28.27
C LEU A 18 9.82 -2.54 -28.44
N SER A 19 11.07 -2.59 -28.90
CA SER A 19 11.91 -1.42 -29.19
C SER A 19 11.37 -0.56 -30.35
N GLY A 20 10.46 -1.10 -31.18
CA GLY A 20 9.96 -0.44 -32.39
C GLY A 20 8.71 0.43 -32.22
N VAL A 21 8.12 0.55 -31.02
CA VAL A 21 6.78 1.15 -30.85
C VAL A 21 6.79 2.58 -30.27
N THR A 22 7.95 3.17 -30.00
CA THR A 22 8.02 4.57 -29.54
C THR A 22 8.79 5.46 -30.52
N ASP A 23 8.20 5.72 -31.69
CA ASP A 23 8.62 6.85 -32.52
C ASP A 23 7.41 7.48 -33.22
N HIS A 24 6.80 8.48 -32.59
CA HIS A 24 5.87 9.39 -33.26
C HIS A 24 6.64 10.59 -33.79
N GLY A 25 7.49 10.35 -34.79
CA GLY A 25 8.06 11.37 -35.65
C GLY A 25 6.99 11.95 -36.58
N GLY A 26 6.38 13.06 -36.18
CA GLY A 26 5.50 13.86 -37.02
C GLY A 26 6.27 14.58 -38.12
N SER A 27 6.42 13.94 -39.28
CA SER A 27 6.85 14.58 -40.53
C SER A 27 5.71 15.42 -41.11
N ASN A 28 5.87 16.75 -41.13
CA ASN A 28 5.06 17.61 -42.00
C ASN A 28 5.98 18.52 -42.82
N SER A 29 6.24 18.11 -44.06
CA SER A 29 6.67 18.97 -45.17
C SER A 29 5.56 19.99 -45.44
N GLY A 30 5.79 21.29 -45.63
CA GLY A 30 6.76 21.89 -46.54
C GLY A 30 5.98 22.55 -47.69
N GLY A 31 5.49 23.77 -47.49
CA GLY A 31 4.82 24.56 -48.52
C GLY A 31 4.68 26.03 -48.11
N ARG A 32 5.59 26.88 -48.57
CA ARG A 32 5.60 28.33 -48.34
C ARG A 32 5.99 29.01 -49.66
N ASP A 33 5.13 29.90 -50.18
CA ASP A 33 5.52 31.20 -50.77
C ASP A 33 4.28 32.10 -51.06
N PRO A 34 4.38 33.41 -51.42
CA PRO A 34 3.93 34.50 -50.54
C PRO A 34 3.02 35.52 -51.25
N ARG A 35 2.53 36.54 -50.51
CA ARG A 35 2.41 37.99 -50.90
C ARG A 35 1.24 38.72 -50.19
N ARG A 36 1.63 39.69 -49.33
CA ARG A 36 1.12 41.09 -49.21
C ARG A 36 -0.23 41.38 -48.47
N PRO A 37 -0.49 42.64 -48.01
CA PRO A 37 -0.53 42.95 -46.56
C PRO A 37 -1.72 43.82 -46.07
N VAL A 38 -1.61 44.26 -44.79
CA VAL A 38 -2.23 45.43 -44.11
C VAL A 38 -3.66 45.26 -43.53
N GLY A 39 -3.82 45.61 -42.25
CA GLY A 39 -5.12 45.93 -41.66
C GLY A 39 -5.13 46.02 -40.14
N ALA A 40 -4.95 47.24 -39.61
CA ALA A 40 -5.10 47.59 -38.20
C ALA A 40 -6.55 47.46 -37.70
N GLY A 41 -6.74 47.24 -36.39
CA GLY A 41 -8.06 47.37 -35.77
C GLY A 41 -8.11 46.95 -34.30
N VAL A 42 -7.73 47.86 -33.40
CA VAL A 42 -8.22 47.89 -32.00
C VAL A 42 -9.31 48.96 -31.95
N PRO A 43 -10.38 48.75 -31.17
CA PRO A 43 -10.67 49.75 -30.15
C PRO A 43 -11.06 49.17 -28.78
N ARG A 44 -10.96 50.07 -27.80
CA ARG A 44 -11.09 49.90 -26.35
C ARG A 44 -12.56 49.97 -25.87
N SER A 45 -12.72 49.46 -24.65
CA SER A 45 -13.40 50.04 -23.48
C SER A 45 -14.88 49.74 -23.16
N ALA A 46 -15.04 49.26 -21.91
CA ALA A 46 -15.77 49.86 -20.79
C ALA A 46 -17.19 49.38 -20.42
N GLY A 47 -17.33 49.08 -19.11
CA GLY A 47 -18.53 49.17 -18.27
C GLY A 47 -19.35 47.88 -18.16
N SER A 48 -20.00 47.50 -17.05
CA SER A 48 -20.00 47.90 -15.64
C SER A 48 -20.90 46.89 -14.90
N THR A 49 -20.58 46.57 -13.63
CA THR A 49 -21.52 46.20 -12.54
C THR A 49 -22.67 45.20 -12.78
N ARG A 50 -22.67 44.09 -12.03
CA ARG A 50 -23.78 43.75 -11.10
C ARG A 50 -23.40 42.64 -10.13
N ARG A 51 -23.61 42.90 -8.83
CA ARG A 51 -23.63 41.93 -7.74
C ARG A 51 -24.82 40.99 -7.93
N GLY A 52 -24.57 39.69 -7.87
CA GLY A 52 -25.59 38.64 -7.75
C GLY A 52 -25.23 37.75 -6.56
N ARG A 53 -26.12 37.73 -5.56
CA ARG A 53 -26.04 36.98 -4.30
C ARG A 53 -26.22 35.48 -4.59
N PRO A 54 -25.39 34.56 -4.04
CA PRO A 54 -25.66 33.13 -4.14
C PRO A 54 -26.83 32.76 -3.22
N THR A 55 -27.88 32.16 -3.80
CA THR A 55 -28.92 31.43 -3.08
C THR A 55 -28.41 30.05 -2.74
N GLY A 56 -28.13 29.79 -1.45
CA GLY A 56 -27.76 28.46 -0.95
C GLY A 56 -28.98 27.53 -0.80
N PRO A 57 -28.74 26.28 -0.42
CA PRO A 57 -29.23 25.82 0.88
C PRO A 57 -28.07 25.65 1.87
N ILE A 58 -28.23 26.28 3.03
CA ILE A 58 -27.33 26.15 4.18
C ILE A 58 -27.60 24.81 4.84
N TYR A 59 -26.59 23.96 4.91
CA TYR A 59 -26.59 22.72 5.68
C TYR A 59 -26.31 23.08 7.14
N ASP A 60 -27.30 22.90 8.01
CA ASP A 60 -27.19 23.07 9.47
C ASP A 60 -27.13 21.68 10.14
N PRO A 61 -25.94 21.19 10.51
CA PRO A 61 -25.77 19.89 11.15
C PRO A 61 -26.04 19.89 12.67
N LEU A 62 -26.49 20.98 13.30
CA LEU A 62 -26.59 21.08 14.76
C LEU A 62 -27.91 21.62 15.33
N GLY A 63 -28.90 22.00 14.50
CA GLY A 63 -30.33 22.03 14.88
C GLY A 63 -30.68 22.81 16.16
N LEU A 64 -29.99 23.93 16.42
CA LEU A 64 -30.06 24.68 17.67
C LEU A 64 -30.41 26.16 17.47
N TYR A 65 -31.50 26.47 16.75
CA TYR A 65 -32.17 27.77 16.87
C TYR A 65 -33.68 27.63 16.64
N SER A 66 -34.43 27.65 17.75
CA SER A 66 -35.85 27.98 17.77
C SER A 66 -35.95 29.45 18.11
N ASP A 67 -36.53 30.28 17.24
CA ASP A 67 -37.12 31.50 17.76
C ASP A 67 -38.41 31.92 17.06
N SER A 68 -39.21 32.54 17.91
CA SER A 68 -40.65 32.66 17.92
C SER A 68 -41.11 34.01 17.35
N GLY A 69 -42.31 34.08 16.76
CA GLY A 69 -42.82 35.35 16.22
C GLY A 69 -44.15 35.31 15.47
N THR A 70 -45.24 34.98 16.18
CA THR A 70 -46.60 35.57 16.10
C THR A 70 -47.17 36.10 14.77
N SER A 71 -48.34 35.59 14.34
CA SER A 71 -49.67 36.25 14.45
C SER A 71 -50.77 35.61 13.58
N GLN A 72 -51.90 35.24 14.23
CA GLN A 72 -53.35 35.29 13.84
C GLN A 72 -53.79 34.72 12.46
N THR A 73 -54.80 33.85 12.28
CA THR A 73 -56.23 33.83 12.72
C THR A 73 -56.84 32.41 12.51
N GLY A 74 -57.81 31.97 13.36
CA GLY A 74 -58.43 30.60 13.43
C GLY A 74 -59.51 30.23 12.38
N PRO A 75 -60.54 29.37 12.64
CA PRO A 75 -60.81 28.47 13.80
C PRO A 75 -61.33 27.01 13.48
N SER A 76 -61.54 26.22 14.55
CA SER A 76 -62.39 24.98 14.69
C SER A 76 -61.80 23.65 14.16
N VAL A 77 -61.87 22.46 14.79
CA VAL A 77 -62.80 21.80 15.75
C VAL A 77 -62.01 20.77 16.62
N SER A 78 -62.47 20.51 17.86
CA SER A 78 -61.88 19.59 18.87
C SER A 78 -62.33 18.09 18.73
N PRO A 79 -62.09 17.15 19.68
CA PRO A 79 -61.14 16.02 19.59
C PRO A 79 -61.81 14.62 19.76
N PRO A 80 -61.05 13.52 20.00
CA PRO A 80 -61.00 13.04 21.40
C PRO A 80 -59.64 12.45 21.87
N GLN A 81 -59.45 12.60 23.19
CA GLN A 81 -58.47 12.02 24.11
C GLN A 81 -58.75 10.51 24.41
N PRO A 82 -58.19 9.85 25.46
CA PRO A 82 -56.87 9.87 26.15
C PRO A 82 -56.31 8.44 26.38
N VAL A 83 -55.08 8.28 26.91
CA VAL A 83 -54.71 7.54 28.15
C VAL A 83 -53.19 7.51 28.32
N SER A 84 -52.64 8.18 29.34
CA SER A 84 -52.22 7.66 30.67
C SER A 84 -50.88 6.89 30.62
N SER A 85 -49.97 6.94 31.58
CA SER A 85 -49.75 7.74 32.79
C SER A 85 -48.31 7.43 33.21
N HIS A 86 -47.41 8.40 33.15
CA HIS A 86 -46.06 8.25 33.69
C HIS A 86 -45.94 9.18 34.90
N GLN A 87 -46.40 8.69 36.06
CA GLN A 87 -46.01 9.23 37.35
C GLN A 87 -45.08 8.22 38.04
N PRO A 88 -43.92 8.66 38.55
CA PRO A 88 -43.03 7.77 39.27
C PRO A 88 -43.55 7.48 40.68
N LEU A 89 -43.49 6.20 41.06
CA LEU A 89 -43.83 5.67 42.37
C LEU A 89 -42.98 6.35 43.47
N ARG A 90 -43.65 6.99 44.43
CA ARG A 90 -43.05 7.41 45.70
C ARG A 90 -43.00 6.21 46.65
N ALA A 91 -41.84 5.96 47.24
CA ALA A 91 -41.71 4.99 48.32
C ALA A 91 -42.45 5.51 49.57
N ARG A 92 -43.30 4.66 50.18
CA ARG A 92 -43.89 4.94 51.49
C ARG A 92 -42.88 4.63 52.59
N TRP A 93 -42.81 5.51 53.57
CA TRP A 93 -41.87 5.49 54.69
C TRP A 93 -42.68 5.30 55.98
N ASP A 94 -42.82 4.07 56.48
CA ASP A 94 -43.08 3.75 57.91
C ASP A 94 -43.13 2.22 58.11
N PRO A 95 -42.23 1.59 58.89
CA PRO A 95 -42.18 0.14 59.10
C PRO A 95 -42.86 -0.36 60.39
N THR A 96 -43.80 0.36 61.04
CA THR A 96 -44.32 -0.05 62.37
C THR A 96 -45.84 -0.27 62.52
N ALA A 97 -46.62 -0.38 61.45
CA ALA A 97 -48.06 -0.68 61.58
C ALA A 97 -48.35 -2.18 61.83
N PRO A 98 -49.07 -2.58 62.91
CA PRO A 98 -49.49 -3.97 63.13
C PRO A 98 -50.72 -4.35 62.28
N PRO A 99 -50.85 -5.61 61.80
CA PRO A 99 -52.03 -6.05 61.06
C PRO A 99 -53.21 -6.40 62.00
N ALA A 100 -54.41 -5.97 61.63
CA ALA A 100 -55.67 -6.34 62.26
C ALA A 100 -56.30 -7.58 61.58
N ASP A 101 -56.80 -8.50 62.42
CA ASP A 101 -57.87 -9.51 62.23
C ASP A 101 -57.71 -10.56 61.10
N GLY A 102 -58.01 -11.86 61.22
CA GLY A 102 -58.70 -12.71 62.20
C GLY A 102 -58.79 -14.16 61.61
N PRO A 103 -59.22 -15.18 62.36
CA PRO A 103 -58.94 -16.59 62.06
C PRO A 103 -60.09 -17.39 61.39
N ASN A 104 -59.72 -18.58 60.87
CA ASN A 104 -60.55 -19.77 60.54
C ASN A 104 -61.16 -19.93 59.14
N ARG A 105 -60.54 -20.83 58.33
CA ARG A 105 -61.24 -21.88 57.56
C ARG A 105 -60.39 -23.18 57.50
N PRO A 106 -60.96 -24.37 57.70
CA PRO A 106 -60.24 -25.64 57.65
C PRO A 106 -60.05 -26.11 56.20
N ARG A 107 -58.90 -26.75 55.95
CA ARG A 107 -58.42 -27.23 54.65
C ARG A 107 -58.79 -28.70 54.46
N PRO A 108 -59.28 -29.14 53.29
CA PRO A 108 -59.45 -30.56 52.99
C PRO A 108 -58.10 -31.20 52.65
N ASP A 109 -57.87 -32.40 53.20
CA ASP A 109 -56.70 -33.22 52.91
C ASP A 109 -56.68 -33.65 51.45
N ARG A 110 -55.63 -33.27 50.73
CA ARG A 110 -55.28 -33.81 49.42
C ARG A 110 -54.10 -34.76 49.59
N GLU A 111 -54.33 -36.04 49.33
CA GLU A 111 -53.29 -37.04 49.16
C GLU A 111 -52.30 -36.61 48.07
N ALA A 112 -51.14 -36.09 48.47
CA ALA A 112 -50.04 -35.82 47.56
C ALA A 112 -49.22 -37.11 47.40
N LYS A 113 -49.41 -37.81 46.26
CA LYS A 113 -48.47 -38.84 45.79
C LYS A 113 -47.03 -38.29 45.84
N LYS A 114 -46.14 -39.00 46.53
CA LYS A 114 -44.71 -38.66 46.67
C LYS A 114 -44.08 -38.53 45.28
N GLN A 115 -43.75 -37.31 44.86
CA GLN A 115 -42.97 -37.06 43.65
C GLN A 115 -41.49 -37.36 43.90
N SER A 116 -40.88 -38.11 42.97
CA SER A 116 -39.47 -38.48 42.95
C SER A 116 -38.55 -37.24 42.93
N PRO A 117 -37.32 -37.33 43.50
CA PRO A 117 -36.35 -36.22 43.53
C PRO A 117 -36.02 -35.67 42.13
N LEU A 118 -36.10 -36.50 41.08
CA LEU A 118 -35.86 -36.07 39.69
C LEU A 118 -37.00 -35.19 39.15
N GLY A 119 -38.25 -35.48 39.52
CA GLY A 119 -39.42 -34.68 39.13
C GLY A 119 -39.45 -33.30 39.79
N ARG A 120 -38.88 -33.20 41.00
CA ARG A 120 -38.74 -31.92 41.72
C ARG A 120 -37.70 -31.03 41.05
N PHE A 121 -36.65 -31.61 40.46
CA PHE A 121 -35.57 -30.87 39.80
C PHE A 121 -36.00 -30.26 38.46
N VAL A 122 -36.69 -31.05 37.61
CA VAL A 122 -37.19 -30.57 36.30
C VAL A 122 -38.27 -29.49 36.46
N ASN A 123 -39.13 -29.60 37.47
CA ASN A 123 -40.17 -28.60 37.74
C ASN A 123 -39.62 -27.29 38.35
N THR A 124 -38.42 -27.32 38.95
CA THR A 124 -37.83 -26.13 39.61
C THR A 124 -36.95 -25.32 38.66
N TYR A 125 -36.24 -25.95 37.71
CA TYR A 125 -35.26 -25.26 36.87
C TYR A 125 -35.57 -25.24 35.37
N GLY A 126 -36.58 -25.97 34.89
CA GLY A 126 -37.02 -25.93 33.49
C GLY A 126 -35.88 -26.12 32.47
N TRP A 127 -36.08 -25.65 31.22
CA TRP A 127 -35.09 -25.71 30.12
C TRP A 127 -33.70 -25.10 30.45
N ARG A 128 -33.58 -24.35 31.55
CA ARG A 128 -32.34 -23.68 31.98
C ARG A 128 -31.27 -24.63 32.50
N ALA A 129 -31.63 -25.87 32.84
CA ALA A 129 -30.66 -26.93 33.16
C ALA A 129 -29.76 -27.28 31.95
N TYR A 130 -30.24 -27.07 30.73
CA TYR A 130 -29.47 -27.27 29.50
C TYR A 130 -28.85 -25.98 28.97
N ALA A 131 -29.47 -24.82 29.23
CA ALA A 131 -28.98 -23.54 28.75
C ALA A 131 -27.61 -23.17 29.34
N LEU A 132 -27.37 -23.42 30.64
CA LEU A 132 -26.10 -23.12 31.30
C LEU A 132 -24.91 -23.95 30.80
N PRO A 133 -24.99 -25.29 30.68
CA PRO A 133 -23.88 -26.06 30.11
C PRO A 133 -23.67 -25.75 28.63
N VAL A 134 -24.73 -25.48 27.86
CA VAL A 134 -24.60 -25.07 26.45
C VAL A 134 -23.93 -23.71 26.31
N LEU A 135 -24.30 -22.72 27.13
CA LEU A 135 -23.64 -21.41 27.16
C LEU A 135 -22.18 -21.55 27.57
N LEU A 136 -21.85 -22.39 28.55
CA LEU A 136 -20.47 -22.65 28.95
C LEU A 136 -19.66 -23.23 27.78
N VAL A 137 -20.20 -24.22 27.07
CA VAL A 137 -19.54 -24.81 25.90
C VAL A 137 -19.38 -23.78 24.79
N ILE A 138 -20.40 -22.97 24.49
CA ILE A 138 -20.30 -21.89 23.49
C ILE A 138 -19.25 -20.86 23.92
N THR A 139 -19.20 -20.50 25.20
CA THR A 139 -18.22 -19.55 25.72
C THR A 139 -16.80 -20.10 25.62
N ILE A 140 -16.60 -21.40 25.90
CA ILE A 140 -15.32 -22.08 25.71
C ILE A 140 -14.95 -22.15 24.23
N VAL A 141 -15.90 -22.48 23.35
CA VAL A 141 -15.68 -22.50 21.91
C VAL A 141 -15.30 -21.11 21.42
N VAL A 142 -16.03 -20.05 21.79
CA VAL A 142 -15.71 -18.66 21.43
C VAL A 142 -14.37 -18.21 22.03
N ALA A 143 -14.01 -18.64 23.23
CA ALA A 143 -12.71 -18.34 23.82
C ALA A 143 -11.56 -19.07 23.11
N VAL A 144 -11.76 -20.33 22.73
CA VAL A 144 -10.81 -21.11 21.93
C VAL A 144 -10.71 -20.55 20.52
N ASP A 145 -11.83 -20.12 19.93
CA ASP A 145 -11.92 -19.46 18.64
C ASP A 145 -11.19 -18.11 18.67
N ALA A 146 -11.41 -17.29 19.70
CA ALA A 146 -10.68 -16.04 19.92
C ALA A 146 -9.17 -16.27 20.13
N LEU A 147 -8.77 -17.35 20.82
CA LEU A 147 -7.35 -17.71 21.01
C LEU A 147 -6.71 -18.36 19.78
N ARG A 148 -7.51 -18.93 18.86
CA ARG A 148 -7.06 -19.49 17.58
C ARG A 148 -7.09 -18.44 16.46
N HIS A 149 -7.96 -17.44 16.57
CA HIS A 149 -8.12 -16.29 15.67
C HIS A 149 -7.45 -15.00 16.17
N THR A 150 -6.66 -15.05 17.25
CA THR A 150 -5.69 -13.98 17.57
C THR A 150 -4.62 -13.83 16.49
N GLY A 151 -4.60 -14.67 15.46
CA GLY A 151 -3.82 -14.50 14.24
C GLY A 151 -4.48 -13.66 13.14
N ASP A 152 -5.81 -13.45 13.17
CA ASP A 152 -6.56 -12.77 12.11
C ASP A 152 -7.46 -11.67 12.67
N SER A 153 -6.84 -10.56 13.07
CA SER A 153 -7.39 -9.18 13.11
C SER A 153 -6.58 -8.32 14.08
N ALA A 154 -5.29 -8.17 13.80
CA ALA A 154 -4.69 -6.87 14.05
C ALA A 154 -5.15 -5.99 12.88
N ALA A 155 -5.98 -4.98 13.14
CA ALA A 155 -5.90 -3.76 12.35
C ALA A 155 -4.52 -3.17 12.62
N GLY A 156 -3.51 -3.78 11.98
CA GLY A 156 -2.10 -3.66 12.32
C GLY A 156 -1.55 -2.39 11.73
N LEU A 157 -0.61 -1.79 12.46
CA LEU A 157 0.29 -0.81 11.87
C LEU A 157 0.93 -1.43 10.60
N PRO A 158 1.11 -0.64 9.54
CA PRO A 158 1.87 -1.01 8.33
C PRO A 158 3.07 -1.91 8.62
N GLY A 159 2.96 -3.18 8.20
CA GLY A 159 3.91 -4.25 8.47
C GLY A 159 4.80 -4.52 7.27
N PHE A 160 6.00 -5.10 7.45
CA PHE A 160 6.79 -5.54 6.30
C PHE A 160 6.22 -6.89 5.93
N GLY A 161 6.28 -7.23 4.64
CA GLY A 161 5.96 -8.58 4.20
C GLY A 161 6.86 -9.61 4.89
N ARG A 162 6.61 -10.88 4.60
CA ARG A 162 7.45 -11.96 5.13
C ARG A 162 8.90 -11.76 4.71
N LEU A 163 9.81 -11.72 5.69
CA LEU A 163 11.24 -11.81 5.45
C LEU A 163 11.57 -13.27 5.14
N SER A 164 12.16 -13.54 3.98
CA SER A 164 12.68 -14.87 3.63
C SER A 164 13.97 -15.17 4.38
N GLU A 165 14.19 -16.44 4.73
CA GLU A 165 15.45 -16.86 5.35
C GLU A 165 16.59 -16.80 4.31
N HIS A 166 17.72 -16.21 4.67
CA HIS A 166 18.88 -16.08 3.77
C HIS A 166 19.52 -17.41 3.38
N THR A 167 19.16 -18.50 4.05
CA THR A 167 19.59 -19.87 3.71
C THR A 167 18.83 -20.45 2.51
N ASP A 168 17.65 -19.91 2.19
CA ASP A 168 16.93 -20.25 0.98
C ASP A 168 17.62 -19.55 -0.19
N LYS A 169 18.21 -20.31 -1.13
CA LYS A 169 18.71 -19.72 -2.38
C LYS A 169 17.51 -19.27 -3.21
N PRO A 170 17.22 -17.97 -3.30
CA PRO A 170 16.14 -17.52 -4.16
C PRO A 170 16.57 -17.79 -5.60
N SER A 171 15.63 -18.18 -6.46
CA SER A 171 15.88 -18.32 -7.89
C SER A 171 14.98 -17.39 -8.67
N GLY A 172 15.48 -16.90 -9.80
CA GLY A 172 14.75 -16.00 -10.70
C GLY A 172 14.88 -14.51 -10.38
N ILE A 173 13.99 -13.75 -11.03
CA ILE A 173 13.91 -12.29 -10.98
C ILE A 173 12.88 -11.90 -9.91
N ILE A 174 13.28 -11.09 -8.95
CA ILE A 174 12.47 -10.57 -7.85
C ILE A 174 12.36 -9.04 -8.03
N GLY A 175 11.15 -8.50 -7.91
CA GLY A 175 10.90 -7.06 -8.12
C GLY A 175 10.90 -6.59 -9.59
N GLY A 176 11.13 -7.51 -10.54
CA GLY A 176 11.12 -7.20 -11.97
C GLY A 176 9.73 -6.84 -12.51
N ALA A 177 9.70 -6.47 -13.79
CA ALA A 177 8.44 -6.24 -14.49
C ALA A 177 7.58 -7.53 -14.47
N PRO A 178 6.28 -7.43 -14.17
CA PRO A 178 5.41 -8.58 -14.13
C PRO A 178 5.41 -9.34 -15.45
N LYS A 179 5.30 -10.67 -15.35
CA LYS A 179 5.17 -11.54 -16.51
C LYS A 179 3.74 -11.45 -17.04
N GLY A 180 3.47 -10.54 -17.97
CA GLY A 180 2.16 -10.50 -18.61
C GLY A 180 2.05 -11.34 -19.87
N ASP A 181 0.81 -11.55 -20.28
CA ASP A 181 0.38 -12.40 -21.39
C ASP A 181 0.57 -11.76 -22.78
N GLY A 182 1.19 -10.57 -22.82
CA GLY A 182 1.37 -9.78 -24.03
C GLY A 182 0.16 -8.89 -24.40
N LYS A 183 -0.88 -8.82 -23.56
CA LYS A 183 -2.06 -7.97 -23.76
C LYS A 183 -2.11 -6.86 -22.73
N TYR A 184 -1.32 -5.81 -22.94
CA TYR A 184 -1.34 -4.63 -22.07
C TYR A 184 -2.18 -3.51 -22.67
N ALA A 185 -2.75 -2.67 -21.80
CA ALA A 185 -3.43 -1.47 -22.23
C ALA A 185 -2.47 -0.60 -23.05
N ALA A 186 -2.96 -0.08 -24.19
CA ALA A 186 -2.16 0.73 -25.12
C ALA A 186 -1.75 2.08 -24.52
N ASP A 187 -2.40 2.49 -23.45
CA ASP A 187 -2.09 3.64 -22.62
C ASP A 187 -1.63 3.16 -21.24
N LEU A 188 -0.32 3.15 -21.00
CA LEU A 188 0.23 2.94 -19.65
C LEU A 188 0.78 4.27 -19.11
N PRO A 189 -0.08 5.20 -18.62
CA PRO A 189 0.40 6.44 -18.03
C PRO A 189 1.33 6.20 -16.85
N SER A 190 0.96 5.34 -15.91
CA SER A 190 1.61 5.26 -14.60
C SER A 190 3.03 4.68 -14.63
N GLY A 191 3.31 3.79 -15.59
CA GLY A 191 4.64 3.21 -15.84
C GLY A 191 5.46 3.97 -16.90
N ALA A 192 4.95 5.06 -17.47
CA ALA A 192 5.69 5.83 -18.47
C ALA A 192 7.01 6.38 -17.88
N VAL A 193 8.03 6.47 -18.72
CA VAL A 193 9.28 7.15 -18.38
C VAL A 193 9.09 8.65 -18.60
N PRO A 194 9.23 9.51 -17.57
CA PRO A 194 9.12 10.95 -17.74
C PRO A 194 10.18 11.51 -18.71
N ALA A 195 9.96 12.72 -19.23
CA ALA A 195 11.01 13.43 -19.96
C ALA A 195 12.17 13.78 -19.01
N GLY A 196 13.40 13.75 -19.51
CA GLY A 196 14.57 14.09 -18.70
C GLY A 196 15.87 13.93 -19.47
N GLY A 197 16.98 13.85 -18.73
CA GLY A 197 18.32 13.75 -19.31
C GLY A 197 18.54 12.55 -20.24
N PRO A 198 19.66 12.55 -20.98
CA PRO A 198 20.05 11.40 -21.79
C PRO A 198 20.39 10.19 -20.90
N TYR A 199 20.20 8.99 -21.45
CA TYR A 199 20.61 7.73 -20.84
C TYR A 199 21.23 6.84 -21.92
N THR A 200 21.91 5.77 -21.49
CA THR A 200 22.48 4.77 -22.41
C THR A 200 21.43 3.69 -22.70
N ASP A 201 21.02 3.56 -23.96
CA ASP A 201 20.15 2.45 -24.38
C ASP A 201 20.87 1.11 -24.26
N THR A 202 22.04 0.99 -24.90
CA THR A 202 22.80 -0.27 -25.00
C THR A 202 24.17 -0.17 -24.33
N GLY A 203 24.39 -0.96 -23.29
CA GLY A 203 25.70 -1.24 -22.70
C GLY A 203 26.30 -2.56 -23.21
N LYS A 204 27.41 -3.01 -22.61
CA LYS A 204 28.10 -4.25 -23.02
C LYS A 204 27.60 -5.53 -22.33
N GLY A 205 26.77 -5.42 -21.31
CA GLY A 205 26.35 -6.55 -20.45
C GLY A 205 27.46 -7.11 -19.56
N THR A 206 28.55 -6.36 -19.40
CA THR A 206 29.64 -6.61 -18.43
C THR A 206 29.75 -5.41 -17.50
N TRP A 207 30.15 -5.63 -16.25
CA TRP A 207 30.26 -4.57 -15.25
C TRP A 207 31.67 -4.49 -14.69
N HIS A 208 32.13 -3.27 -14.43
CA HIS A 208 33.36 -3.01 -13.69
C HIS A 208 33.02 -2.51 -12.28
N LEU A 209 33.90 -2.84 -11.35
CA LEU A 209 33.80 -2.40 -9.96
C LEU A 209 34.00 -0.88 -9.89
N VAL A 210 33.13 -0.19 -9.16
CA VAL A 210 33.37 1.18 -8.68
C VAL A 210 34.25 1.06 -7.44
N PRO A 211 35.51 1.53 -7.45
CA PRO A 211 36.38 1.39 -6.28
C PRO A 211 35.81 2.10 -5.05
N GLY A 212 35.88 1.46 -3.89
CA GLY A 212 35.52 2.06 -2.61
C GLY A 212 35.02 1.05 -1.59
N THR A 213 35.38 1.28 -0.32
CA THR A 213 34.90 0.51 0.82
C THR A 213 34.28 1.42 1.87
N THR A 214 33.43 0.86 2.72
CA THR A 214 32.86 1.56 3.88
C THR A 214 33.21 0.83 5.17
N GLY A 215 33.03 1.48 6.32
CA GLY A 215 32.81 0.73 7.56
C GLY A 215 31.45 0.01 7.52
N GLN A 216 31.20 -0.87 8.50
CA GLN A 216 29.86 -1.39 8.72
C GLN A 216 28.90 -0.25 9.10
N VAL A 217 27.75 -0.19 8.44
CA VAL A 217 26.63 0.70 8.79
C VAL A 217 25.44 -0.13 9.27
N GLY A 218 24.83 0.27 10.39
CA GLY A 218 23.83 -0.55 11.09
C GLY A 218 24.43 -1.55 12.08
N THR A 219 23.57 -2.16 12.89
CA THR A 219 23.99 -3.07 13.98
C THR A 219 24.31 -4.47 13.48
N GLY A 220 23.49 -5.01 12.57
CA GLY A 220 23.70 -6.34 11.99
C GLY A 220 23.56 -7.47 13.00
N SER A 221 22.57 -7.40 13.90
CA SER A 221 22.38 -8.42 14.95
C SER A 221 22.01 -9.79 14.39
N GLU A 222 21.48 -9.86 13.17
CA GLU A 222 21.23 -11.11 12.45
C GLU A 222 22.16 -11.26 11.25
N HIS A 223 22.28 -10.24 10.40
CA HIS A 223 23.10 -10.31 9.19
C HIS A 223 23.83 -8.99 8.87
N VAL A 224 25.08 -9.12 8.42
CA VAL A 224 25.89 -8.05 7.82
C VAL A 224 26.07 -8.37 6.34
N PHE A 225 25.41 -7.60 5.47
CA PHE A 225 25.49 -7.79 4.02
C PHE A 225 26.73 -7.13 3.46
N ASN A 226 27.61 -7.93 2.86
CA ASN A 226 28.73 -7.45 2.07
C ASN A 226 28.26 -7.21 0.64
N TYR A 227 28.51 -6.04 0.09
CA TYR A 227 28.11 -5.72 -1.27
C TYR A 227 29.21 -4.99 -2.04
N THR A 228 29.19 -5.15 -3.36
CA THR A 228 29.99 -4.34 -4.29
C THR A 228 29.06 -3.36 -5.01
N ILE A 229 29.65 -2.27 -5.53
CA ILE A 229 28.97 -1.36 -6.46
C ILE A 229 29.69 -1.47 -7.80
N GLU A 230 28.93 -1.67 -8.87
CA GLU A 230 29.45 -1.89 -10.20
C GLU A 230 28.68 -1.05 -11.23
N VAL A 231 29.36 -0.59 -12.27
CA VAL A 231 28.77 0.14 -13.39
C VAL A 231 28.96 -0.70 -14.65
N GLU A 232 27.91 -0.79 -15.47
CA GLU A 232 27.99 -1.52 -16.73
C GLU A 232 28.95 -0.80 -17.70
N ASP A 233 29.82 -1.57 -18.33
CA ASP A 233 30.72 -1.07 -19.35
C ASP A 233 29.92 -0.48 -20.52
N GLY A 234 30.25 0.77 -20.88
CA GLY A 234 29.58 1.53 -21.93
C GLY A 234 28.46 2.46 -21.45
N VAL A 235 28.07 2.39 -20.17
CA VAL A 235 27.19 3.39 -19.56
C VAL A 235 27.95 4.70 -19.35
N ASP A 236 27.38 5.81 -19.82
CA ASP A 236 27.96 7.15 -19.61
C ASP A 236 27.48 7.72 -18.26
N THR A 237 28.43 7.81 -17.32
CA THR A 237 28.21 8.38 -15.98
C THR A 237 28.76 9.79 -15.83
N ALA A 238 29.41 10.36 -16.85
CA ALA A 238 30.11 11.64 -16.76
C ALA A 238 29.15 12.78 -16.38
N SER A 239 27.97 12.82 -17.00
CA SER A 239 26.93 13.81 -16.68
C SER A 239 26.27 13.60 -15.31
N LEU A 240 26.50 12.46 -14.67
CA LEU A 240 25.97 12.07 -13.35
C LEU A 240 27.00 12.26 -12.22
N GLY A 241 28.18 12.81 -12.53
CA GLY A 241 29.28 12.99 -11.57
C GLY A 241 30.27 11.83 -11.54
N GLY A 242 30.21 10.93 -12.52
CA GLY A 242 31.05 9.74 -12.62
C GLY A 242 30.60 8.60 -11.70
N ASP A 243 31.30 7.48 -11.79
CA ASP A 243 30.98 6.26 -11.05
C ASP A 243 31.04 6.48 -9.53
N ASP A 244 31.98 7.30 -9.07
CA ASP A 244 32.12 7.68 -7.66
C ASP A 244 30.86 8.36 -7.09
N ALA A 245 30.17 9.17 -7.90
CA ALA A 245 28.95 9.85 -7.45
C ALA A 245 27.79 8.86 -7.28
N ILE A 246 27.71 7.85 -8.16
CA ILE A 246 26.74 6.75 -8.05
C ILE A 246 27.03 5.94 -6.79
N GLY A 247 28.30 5.57 -6.58
CA GLY A 247 28.74 4.85 -5.38
C GLY A 247 28.38 5.58 -4.10
N LYS A 248 28.70 6.88 -4.01
CA LYS A 248 28.37 7.71 -2.84
C LYS A 248 26.87 7.82 -2.58
N MET A 249 26.05 7.90 -3.63
CA MET A 249 24.59 7.97 -3.48
C MET A 249 24.03 6.67 -2.88
N ILE A 250 24.52 5.52 -3.34
CA ILE A 250 24.15 4.20 -2.82
C ILE A 250 24.59 4.07 -1.35
N ASP A 251 25.86 4.34 -1.06
CA ASP A 251 26.42 4.27 0.29
C ASP A 251 25.63 5.17 1.27
N ALA A 252 25.36 6.41 0.88
CA ALA A 252 24.62 7.37 1.69
C ALA A 252 23.15 6.98 1.88
N THR A 253 22.53 6.31 0.89
CA THR A 253 21.16 5.83 1.00
C THR A 253 21.08 4.68 2.01
N LEU A 254 21.95 3.68 1.91
CA LEU A 254 21.93 2.52 2.81
C LEU A 254 22.36 2.88 4.25
N ALA A 255 23.27 3.84 4.41
CA ALA A 255 23.68 4.34 5.72
C ALA A 255 22.63 5.25 6.40
N ASN A 256 21.57 5.66 5.68
CA ASN A 256 20.58 6.58 6.23
C ASN A 256 19.74 5.91 7.34
N PRO A 257 19.47 6.56 8.48
CA PRO A 257 18.62 6.01 9.55
C PRO A 257 17.16 5.71 9.15
N LYS A 258 16.73 6.19 7.98
CA LYS A 258 15.42 5.88 7.38
C LYS A 258 15.45 4.64 6.48
N SER A 259 16.65 4.16 6.12
CA SER A 259 16.88 2.94 5.34
C SER A 259 16.77 1.69 6.22
N TRP A 260 17.15 0.53 5.67
CA TRP A 260 17.08 -0.78 6.29
C TRP A 260 17.88 -0.91 7.59
N THR A 261 18.91 -0.07 7.78
CA THR A 261 19.73 -0.03 9.01
C THR A 261 18.99 0.49 10.24
N HIS A 262 17.78 1.04 10.07
CA HIS A 262 16.88 1.31 11.19
C HIS A 262 16.53 0.03 11.96
N ASP A 263 16.37 -1.09 11.24
CA ASP A 263 16.16 -2.39 11.85
C ASP A 263 17.52 -2.93 12.33
N PRO A 264 17.71 -3.19 13.64
CA PRO A 264 18.99 -3.63 14.16
C PRO A 264 19.44 -4.99 13.60
N ARG A 265 18.53 -5.77 13.00
CA ARG A 265 18.83 -7.05 12.37
C ARG A 265 19.80 -6.92 11.20
N PHE A 266 19.77 -5.79 10.49
CA PHE A 266 20.52 -5.58 9.26
C PHE A 266 21.70 -4.62 9.45
N ALA A 267 22.80 -4.92 8.77
CA ALA A 267 23.90 -4.01 8.52
C ALA A 267 24.44 -4.19 7.10
N PHE A 268 25.12 -3.17 6.60
CA PHE A 268 25.73 -3.18 5.28
C PHE A 268 27.21 -2.83 5.37
N HIS A 269 28.00 -3.46 4.52
CA HIS A 269 29.44 -3.25 4.43
C HIS A 269 29.87 -3.31 2.96
N ARG A 270 30.27 -2.17 2.40
CA ARG A 270 30.77 -2.13 1.03
C ARG A 270 32.19 -2.68 0.97
N VAL A 271 32.42 -3.64 0.09
CA VAL A 271 33.71 -4.30 -0.12
C VAL A 271 34.12 -4.23 -1.59
N ASP A 272 35.43 -4.22 -1.85
CA ASP A 272 36.00 -4.30 -3.21
C ASP A 272 36.57 -5.69 -3.54
N THR A 273 36.73 -6.54 -2.53
CA THR A 273 37.37 -7.86 -2.65
C THR A 273 36.61 -8.91 -1.87
N GLY A 274 36.72 -10.17 -2.30
CA GLY A 274 36.01 -11.30 -1.70
C GLY A 274 34.70 -11.60 -2.43
N ASN A 275 33.84 -12.39 -1.79
CA ASN A 275 32.53 -12.75 -2.34
C ASN A 275 31.47 -11.88 -1.65
N PRO A 276 30.85 -10.91 -2.36
CA PRO A 276 29.73 -10.17 -1.82
C PRO A 276 28.48 -11.05 -1.78
N ASP A 277 27.56 -10.74 -0.87
CA ASP A 277 26.22 -11.34 -0.80
C ASP A 277 25.39 -10.95 -2.03
N PHE A 278 25.53 -9.71 -2.51
CA PHE A 278 24.96 -9.24 -3.78
C PHE A 278 25.78 -8.07 -4.34
N ARG A 279 25.60 -7.80 -5.64
CA ARG A 279 26.25 -6.69 -6.35
C ARG A 279 25.22 -5.65 -6.77
N ILE A 280 25.42 -4.39 -6.41
CA ILE A 280 24.56 -3.29 -6.86
C ILE A 280 25.12 -2.77 -8.18
N SER A 281 24.35 -2.93 -9.26
CA SER A 281 24.81 -2.81 -10.64
C SER A 281 24.05 -1.72 -11.38
N PHE A 282 24.72 -0.63 -11.70
CA PHE A 282 24.16 0.46 -12.50
C PHE A 282 24.16 0.09 -13.99
N THR A 283 22.98 0.00 -14.59
CA THR A 283 22.78 -0.80 -15.81
C THR A 283 22.00 -0.03 -16.88
N SER A 284 22.43 -0.18 -18.13
CA SER A 284 21.79 0.35 -19.34
C SER A 284 20.40 -0.23 -19.56
N ARG A 285 19.61 0.43 -20.40
CA ARG A 285 18.21 0.07 -20.66
C ARG A 285 18.05 -1.37 -21.13
N ASP A 286 18.78 -1.75 -22.18
CA ASP A 286 18.65 -3.07 -22.81
C ASP A 286 19.06 -4.19 -21.86
N SER A 287 20.18 -4.00 -21.14
CA SER A 287 20.68 -4.97 -20.17
C SER A 287 19.71 -5.14 -18.99
N THR A 288 19.10 -4.04 -18.51
CA THR A 288 18.08 -4.13 -17.46
C THR A 288 16.83 -4.84 -17.97
N ARG A 289 16.28 -4.50 -19.15
CA ARG A 289 15.11 -5.19 -19.72
C ARG A 289 15.36 -6.69 -19.92
N LYS A 290 16.57 -7.06 -20.36
CA LYS A 290 16.94 -8.46 -20.53
C LYS A 290 16.99 -9.23 -19.21
N SER A 291 17.51 -8.61 -18.16
CA SER A 291 17.79 -9.27 -16.88
C SER A 291 16.66 -9.12 -15.84
N CYS A 292 15.76 -8.16 -16.00
CA CYS A 292 14.65 -7.87 -15.09
C CYS A 292 13.26 -8.20 -15.66
N GLY A 293 13.20 -8.70 -16.89
CA GLY A 293 11.94 -8.89 -17.61
C GLY A 293 11.65 -7.70 -18.52
N CYS A 294 11.03 -8.00 -19.65
CA CYS A 294 10.76 -7.05 -20.72
C CYS A 294 9.33 -7.17 -21.25
N GLU A 295 8.52 -8.02 -20.63
CA GLU A 295 7.18 -8.38 -21.05
C GLU A 295 6.27 -7.15 -21.03
N ILE A 296 6.47 -6.24 -20.08
CA ILE A 296 5.81 -4.93 -20.03
C ILE A 296 6.75 -3.88 -20.64
N PRO A 297 6.25 -2.93 -21.45
CA PRO A 297 7.06 -1.82 -22.00
C PRO A 297 7.37 -0.74 -20.94
N VAL A 298 7.70 -1.15 -19.72
CA VAL A 298 8.03 -0.28 -18.61
C VAL A 298 9.47 -0.57 -18.20
N ASP A 299 10.33 0.43 -18.29
CA ASP A 299 11.68 0.33 -17.75
C ASP A 299 11.58 0.27 -16.21
N SER A 300 12.13 -0.77 -15.60
CA SER A 300 12.16 -0.96 -14.14
C SER A 300 13.51 -1.47 -13.69
N SER A 301 13.77 -1.42 -12.39
CA SER A 301 14.89 -2.11 -11.76
C SER A 301 14.42 -3.48 -11.26
N CYS A 302 15.34 -4.31 -10.76
CA CYS A 302 15.01 -5.58 -10.10
C CYS A 302 16.17 -6.07 -9.22
N TYR A 303 15.90 -7.04 -8.36
CA TYR A 303 16.90 -7.98 -7.87
C TYR A 303 16.83 -9.29 -8.66
N ASN A 304 17.89 -9.62 -9.39
CA ASN A 304 18.01 -10.91 -10.06
C ASN A 304 18.89 -11.85 -9.22
N ALA A 305 18.26 -12.80 -8.55
CA ALA A 305 18.92 -13.74 -7.64
C ALA A 305 19.83 -14.73 -8.40
N ASP A 306 19.47 -15.10 -9.63
CA ASP A 306 20.30 -15.97 -10.48
C ASP A 306 21.64 -15.33 -10.84
N LEU A 307 21.67 -13.99 -10.90
CA LEU A 307 22.88 -13.20 -11.15
C LEU A 307 23.54 -12.71 -9.84
N GLY A 308 22.85 -12.81 -8.70
CA GLY A 308 23.26 -12.18 -7.44
C GLY A 308 23.41 -10.66 -7.59
N ARG A 309 22.52 -10.02 -8.34
CA ARG A 309 22.63 -8.60 -8.74
C ARG A 309 21.35 -7.82 -8.45
N VAL A 310 21.50 -6.71 -7.75
CA VAL A 310 20.54 -5.60 -7.75
C VAL A 310 20.83 -4.75 -8.98
N LEU A 311 19.94 -4.78 -9.97
CA LEU A 311 20.10 -4.06 -11.23
C LEU A 311 19.34 -2.74 -11.16
N LEU A 312 20.08 -1.64 -11.05
CA LEU A 312 19.52 -0.29 -11.05
C LEU A 312 19.44 0.24 -12.48
N SER A 313 18.22 0.50 -12.96
CA SER A 313 17.97 1.09 -14.27
C SER A 313 18.52 2.51 -14.37
N GLN A 314 19.49 2.74 -15.27
CA GLN A 314 20.00 4.08 -15.56
C GLN A 314 18.89 5.00 -16.09
N VAL A 315 17.97 4.47 -16.91
CA VAL A 315 16.84 5.24 -17.46
C VAL A 315 16.05 5.88 -16.32
N ARG A 316 15.71 5.08 -15.31
CA ARG A 316 14.97 5.52 -14.13
C ARG A 316 15.81 6.34 -13.17
N TRP A 317 17.11 6.08 -13.07
CA TRP A 317 18.03 6.95 -12.32
C TRP A 317 18.07 8.38 -12.87
N VAL A 318 17.99 8.54 -14.19
CA VAL A 318 18.04 9.86 -14.84
C VAL A 318 16.68 10.54 -14.88
N ARG A 319 15.59 9.78 -15.09
CA ARG A 319 14.27 10.33 -15.42
C ARG A 319 13.19 10.08 -14.37
N GLY A 320 13.46 9.27 -13.36
CA GLY A 320 12.50 8.96 -12.30
C GLY A 320 11.28 8.17 -12.80
N ALA A 321 10.18 8.33 -12.08
CA ALA A 321 8.86 7.81 -12.43
C ALA A 321 7.80 8.88 -12.14
N LEU A 322 6.63 8.84 -12.77
CA LEU A 322 5.61 9.88 -12.55
C LEU A 322 5.18 10.03 -11.08
N SER A 323 5.38 9.00 -10.27
CA SER A 323 5.09 9.00 -8.83
C SER A 323 6.00 9.89 -8.00
N ASP A 324 7.22 10.21 -8.47
CA ASP A 324 8.16 11.07 -7.74
C ASP A 324 7.90 12.57 -7.91
N GLU A 325 6.93 12.92 -8.78
CA GLU A 325 6.56 14.29 -9.12
C GLU A 325 7.75 15.18 -9.54
N GLY A 326 8.80 14.58 -10.11
CA GLY A 326 10.01 15.25 -10.56
C GLY A 326 11.15 15.31 -9.55
N ASP A 327 10.97 14.77 -8.33
CA ASP A 327 12.06 14.61 -7.36
C ASP A 327 12.88 13.33 -7.65
N VAL A 328 13.66 13.40 -8.73
CA VAL A 328 14.52 12.29 -9.18
C VAL A 328 15.55 11.90 -8.10
N GLY A 329 15.95 12.84 -7.23
CA GLY A 329 16.85 12.54 -6.11
C GLY A 329 16.21 11.56 -5.13
N SER A 330 14.97 11.82 -4.74
CA SER A 330 14.19 10.89 -3.90
C SER A 330 13.86 9.59 -4.63
N TYR A 331 13.58 9.62 -5.94
CA TYR A 331 13.38 8.39 -6.72
C TYR A 331 14.61 7.47 -6.72
N ARG A 332 15.83 8.01 -6.81
CA ARG A 332 17.06 7.20 -6.70
C ARG A 332 17.14 6.49 -5.35
N GLN A 333 16.78 7.18 -4.26
CA GLN A 333 16.74 6.59 -2.92
C GLN A 333 15.68 5.48 -2.83
N TYR A 334 14.48 5.72 -3.37
CA TYR A 334 13.41 4.72 -3.48
C TYR A 334 13.93 3.47 -4.20
N MET A 335 14.48 3.64 -5.40
CA MET A 335 14.94 2.55 -6.24
C MET A 335 16.04 1.74 -5.55
N ILE A 336 17.01 2.40 -4.91
CA ILE A 336 18.05 1.70 -4.14
C ILE A 336 17.42 0.89 -3.00
N ASN A 337 16.57 1.51 -2.17
CA ASN A 337 15.99 0.83 -1.02
C ASN A 337 15.05 -0.30 -1.43
N HIS A 338 14.25 -0.13 -2.48
CA HIS A 338 13.30 -1.12 -2.99
C HIS A 338 14.05 -2.39 -3.44
N GLU A 339 15.02 -2.24 -4.35
CA GLU A 339 15.71 -3.40 -4.90
C GLU A 339 16.64 -4.08 -3.89
N VAL A 340 17.28 -3.30 -3.00
CA VAL A 340 18.03 -3.87 -1.88
C VAL A 340 17.09 -4.59 -0.91
N GLY A 341 15.85 -4.10 -0.74
CA GLY A 341 14.81 -4.79 0.02
C GLY A 341 14.59 -6.23 -0.47
N HIS A 342 14.49 -6.41 -1.79
CA HIS A 342 14.44 -7.73 -2.39
C HIS A 342 15.70 -8.56 -2.13
N ALA A 343 16.88 -7.97 -2.26
CA ALA A 343 18.15 -8.67 -2.02
C ALA A 343 18.33 -9.12 -0.56
N ILE A 344 17.81 -8.36 0.41
CA ILE A 344 17.86 -8.71 1.83
C ILE A 344 16.68 -9.57 2.29
N GLY A 345 15.86 -10.10 1.38
CA GLY A 345 14.85 -11.11 1.70
C GLY A 345 13.40 -10.62 1.77
N TYR A 346 13.13 -9.34 1.51
CA TYR A 346 11.75 -8.86 1.31
C TYR A 346 11.35 -9.06 -0.16
N HIS A 347 11.03 -10.29 -0.53
CA HIS A 347 10.79 -10.64 -1.94
C HIS A 347 9.48 -10.08 -2.51
N GLU A 348 8.45 -9.94 -1.68
CA GLU A 348 7.12 -9.57 -2.13
C GLU A 348 6.95 -8.04 -2.20
N HIS A 349 6.27 -7.58 -3.25
CA HIS A 349 5.75 -6.23 -3.28
C HIS A 349 4.67 -6.02 -2.22
N GLN A 350 4.42 -4.77 -1.83
CA GLN A 350 3.36 -4.41 -0.90
C GLN A 350 2.37 -3.44 -1.55
N PRO A 351 1.06 -3.58 -1.31
CA PRO A 351 0.10 -2.58 -1.75
C PRO A 351 0.19 -1.31 -0.90
N CYS A 352 -0.45 -0.25 -1.35
CA CYS A 352 -0.82 0.86 -0.48
C CYS A 352 -1.78 0.34 0.60
N GLU A 353 -1.36 0.42 1.86
CA GLU A 353 -2.11 -0.12 3.01
C GLU A 353 -3.16 0.87 3.51
N THR A 354 -2.77 2.15 3.62
CA THR A 354 -3.57 3.26 4.15
C THR A 354 -3.81 4.30 3.06
N ASP A 355 -5.07 4.62 2.76
CA ASP A 355 -5.40 5.68 1.81
C ASP A 355 -4.87 7.05 2.30
N GLY A 356 -4.15 7.75 1.44
CA GLY A 356 -3.40 8.97 1.75
C GLY A 356 -2.13 8.77 2.61
N GLY A 357 -1.85 7.55 3.06
CA GLY A 357 -0.66 7.17 3.83
C GLY A 357 0.64 7.26 3.00
N LEU A 358 1.79 7.03 3.64
CA LEU A 358 3.03 6.84 2.88
C LEU A 358 3.00 5.46 2.19
N ALA A 359 3.43 5.41 0.93
CA ALA A 359 3.62 4.15 0.25
C ALA A 359 4.66 3.30 1.00
N PRO A 360 4.41 2.01 1.24
CA PRO A 360 5.48 1.11 1.67
C PRO A 360 6.62 1.15 0.65
N VAL A 361 7.89 1.10 1.10
CA VAL A 361 9.03 1.12 0.17
C VAL A 361 8.99 -0.07 -0.81
N MET A 362 8.41 -1.19 -0.38
CA MET A 362 8.22 -2.39 -1.21
C MET A 362 6.99 -2.31 -2.12
N MET A 363 6.22 -1.22 -2.11
CA MET A 363 5.27 -0.93 -3.19
C MET A 363 6.05 -0.62 -4.46
N GLN A 364 5.66 -1.18 -5.60
CA GLN A 364 6.31 -0.90 -6.89
C GLN A 364 5.91 0.49 -7.40
N GLN A 365 6.43 1.53 -6.75
CA GLN A 365 6.10 2.94 -6.99
C GLN A 365 6.54 3.41 -8.38
N THR A 366 7.45 2.69 -9.06
CA THR A 366 7.76 2.92 -10.49
C THR A 366 6.52 2.75 -11.38
N PHE A 367 5.56 1.92 -10.96
CA PHE A 367 4.31 1.68 -11.67
C PHE A 367 3.17 2.57 -11.21
N GLY A 368 3.39 3.37 -10.16
CA GLY A 368 2.42 4.31 -9.60
C GLY A 368 2.25 4.15 -8.08
N ILE A 369 1.53 5.10 -7.49
CA ILE A 369 1.21 5.14 -6.04
C ILE A 369 -0.26 4.82 -5.76
N LYS A 370 -1.00 4.37 -6.78
CA LYS A 370 -2.39 3.93 -6.68
C LYS A 370 -2.45 2.44 -6.91
N ASN A 371 -3.14 1.74 -6.02
CA ASN A 371 -3.26 0.28 -6.11
C ASN A 371 -3.88 -0.16 -7.44
N ASN A 372 -4.92 0.54 -7.90
CA ASN A 372 -5.57 0.24 -9.18
C ASN A 372 -4.65 0.41 -10.39
N ASP A 373 -3.68 1.33 -10.34
CA ASP A 373 -2.75 1.54 -11.47
C ASP A 373 -1.71 0.42 -11.52
N ILE A 374 -1.20 0.00 -10.37
CA ILE A 374 -0.29 -1.16 -10.27
C ILE A 374 -1.03 -2.45 -10.67
N ALA A 375 -2.23 -2.70 -10.13
CA ALA A 375 -2.99 -3.92 -10.40
C ALA A 375 -3.41 -4.05 -11.88
N LYS A 376 -3.52 -2.95 -12.63
CA LYS A 376 -3.73 -3.00 -14.09
C LYS A 376 -2.48 -3.43 -14.84
N LEU A 377 -1.31 -3.01 -14.37
CA LEU A 377 0.00 -3.38 -14.92
C LEU A 377 0.39 -4.81 -14.53
N ASP A 378 -0.02 -5.24 -13.34
CA ASP A 378 0.23 -6.56 -12.76
C ASP A 378 -1.09 -7.21 -12.28
N PRO A 379 -1.95 -7.70 -13.18
CA PRO A 379 -3.25 -8.28 -12.81
C PRO A 379 -3.14 -9.53 -11.94
N GLU A 380 -2.02 -10.24 -12.03
CA GLU A 380 -1.73 -11.46 -11.26
C GLU A 380 -0.87 -11.16 -10.01
N GLY A 381 -0.57 -9.88 -9.76
CA GLY A 381 0.24 -9.41 -8.65
C GLY A 381 -0.50 -9.41 -7.31
N VAL A 382 0.25 -9.08 -6.26
CA VAL A 382 -0.27 -9.03 -4.87
C VAL A 382 -1.04 -7.73 -4.55
N VAL A 383 -1.10 -6.78 -5.47
CA VAL A 383 -1.73 -5.47 -5.25
C VAL A 383 -3.22 -5.51 -5.62
N PRO A 384 -4.15 -5.27 -4.69
CA PRO A 384 -5.59 -5.39 -4.95
C PRO A 384 -6.13 -4.16 -5.70
N MET A 385 -7.22 -4.30 -6.46
CA MET A 385 -7.95 -3.15 -7.01
C MET A 385 -8.93 -2.54 -5.99
N ASP A 386 -8.41 -2.02 -4.87
CA ASP A 386 -9.21 -1.46 -3.76
C ASP A 386 -9.36 0.07 -3.79
N GLY A 387 -8.82 0.74 -4.80
CA GLY A 387 -8.94 2.18 -5.00
C GLY A 387 -8.05 3.05 -4.12
N LYS A 388 -7.22 2.47 -3.24
CA LYS A 388 -6.34 3.26 -2.37
C LYS A 388 -5.24 3.96 -3.14
N SER A 389 -4.90 5.15 -2.68
CA SER A 389 -3.77 5.95 -3.17
C SER A 389 -2.87 6.34 -2.02
N CYS A 390 -1.58 6.04 -2.13
CA CYS A 390 -0.58 6.46 -1.18
C CYS A 390 0.13 7.73 -1.67
N ARG A 391 0.96 8.31 -0.80
CA ARG A 391 1.96 9.34 -1.13
C ARG A 391 3.29 8.66 -1.39
N PHE A 392 4.04 9.17 -2.36
CA PHE A 392 5.38 8.69 -2.67
C PHE A 392 6.28 8.68 -1.43
N ASN A 393 7.04 7.61 -1.26
CA ASN A 393 7.93 7.44 -0.12
C ASN A 393 9.17 6.62 -0.51
N PRO A 394 10.36 7.22 -0.48
CA PRO A 394 11.58 6.52 -0.88
C PRO A 394 12.25 5.72 0.23
N TRP A 395 11.66 5.69 1.43
CA TRP A 395 12.30 5.13 2.61
C TRP A 395 11.52 3.95 3.22
N PRO A 396 12.22 2.90 3.69
CA PRO A 396 11.62 1.84 4.53
C PRO A 396 10.98 2.39 5.82
N TYR A 397 11.52 3.46 6.40
CA TYR A 397 11.04 4.10 7.62
C TYR A 397 10.95 5.63 7.50
N PRO A 398 9.95 6.30 8.12
CA PRO A 398 8.80 5.73 8.81
C PRO A 398 7.78 5.11 7.84
N ARG A 399 6.79 4.43 8.40
CA ARG A 399 5.73 3.74 7.64
C ARG A 399 4.41 4.52 7.71
N GLY A 400 3.53 4.26 6.74
CA GLY A 400 2.53 5.20 6.24
C GLY A 400 1.10 5.05 6.70
#